data_AF-A0A7Y5MLC4-F1
#
_entry.id   AF-A0A7Y5MLC4-F1
#
_cell.length_a   1.000
_cell.length_b   1.000
_cell.length_c   1.000
_cell.angle_alpha   90.00
_cell.angle_beta   90.00
_cell.angle_gamma   90.00
#
_symmetry.space_group_name_H-M   'P 1'
#
loop_
_entity.id
_entity.type
_entity.pdbx_description
1 polymer ?
#
loop_
_entity_poly.entity_id
_entity_poly.type
_entity_poly.pdbx_seq_one_letter_code
_entity_poly.pdbx_strand_id
1 'polypeptide(L)'
;MKHPITLSVCMQVLQSVFSPLGVPVSPPAACALDRVVEATNGAAVYPGQTVIEIRLSDGDGFAGGDFRLEYDPTILSMDEVRTATMTGSFLLAYDFPEVGTLAASLAHVEGLIAPGEAVILLVTLSPKLEAGVGTVTPICFHLARWYDENSVRYRLLADNALFRVGSELPSQAPLVLGLGSDSGFPNGTVRIPLSVSMGAGIGEVSGEVHFNPAGLFFESFLPTPRISGWSVALGQASGTVSFVLCGDEEIRGIEAAQLGWLNFTIPPSCGIGSRLVLNLQDAEVRSSGGCPFLVSAEGGQVLIGHPPSTVENFFLYDQDRRR
;
A
#
# COMPACT_ATOMS: atom_id res chain seq x y z
N MET A 1 -19.61 36.02 11.31
CA MET A 1 -20.81 35.92 10.44
C MET A 1 -20.41 35.12 9.21
N LYS A 2 -20.87 33.88 9.10
CA LYS A 2 -20.57 32.98 7.98
C LYS A 2 -21.63 33.23 6.90
N HIS A 3 -21.23 33.71 5.73
CA HIS A 3 -22.10 33.73 4.55
C HIS A 3 -22.04 32.36 3.87
N PRO A 4 -23.17 31.70 3.60
CA PRO A 4 -23.18 30.54 2.72
C PRO A 4 -22.97 31.02 1.28
N ILE A 5 -21.90 30.56 0.63
CA ILE A 5 -21.74 30.68 -0.81
C ILE A 5 -22.52 29.53 -1.43
N THR A 6 -23.72 29.82 -1.92
CA THR A 6 -24.50 28.89 -2.73
C THR A 6 -23.95 28.96 -4.16
N LEU A 7 -23.11 27.99 -4.54
CA LEU A 7 -22.71 27.76 -5.92
C LEU A 7 -23.91 27.21 -6.71
N SER A 8 -24.74 28.12 -7.24
CA SER A 8 -25.74 27.81 -8.25
C SER A 8 -25.05 27.87 -9.62
N VAL A 9 -24.45 26.75 -10.02
CA VAL A 9 -23.94 26.60 -11.38
C VAL A 9 -25.12 26.30 -12.29
N CYS A 10 -25.23 27.12 -13.34
CA CYS A 10 -26.23 27.08 -14.38
C CYS A 10 -26.24 25.72 -15.11
N MET A 11 -27.10 24.80 -14.67
CA MET A 11 -27.44 23.58 -15.39
C MET A 11 -28.57 23.91 -16.37
N GLN A 12 -28.23 24.57 -17.49
CA GLN A 12 -29.22 25.01 -18.47
C GLN A 12 -28.74 24.81 -19.91
N VAL A 13 -28.26 23.60 -20.24
CA VAL A 13 -28.29 23.07 -21.62
C VAL A 13 -28.43 21.55 -21.54
N LEU A 14 -29.65 21.03 -21.66
CA LEU A 14 -30.02 19.70 -22.20
C LEU A 14 -31.53 19.45 -22.00
N GLN A 15 -32.36 20.25 -22.68
CA GLN A 15 -33.76 19.92 -22.95
C GLN A 15 -34.04 20.08 -24.45
N SER A 16 -33.56 19.11 -25.22
CA SER A 16 -34.09 18.72 -26.55
C SER A 16 -33.30 17.45 -26.89
N VAL A 17 -33.84 16.24 -26.88
CA VAL A 17 -34.82 15.73 -27.84
C VAL A 17 -35.63 14.62 -27.16
N PHE A 18 -36.93 14.81 -26.97
CA PHE A 18 -37.87 13.71 -26.80
C PHE A 18 -38.17 13.14 -28.19
N SER A 19 -37.61 11.97 -28.51
CA SER A 19 -38.07 11.15 -29.63
C SER A 19 -39.15 10.18 -29.13
N PRO A 20 -40.32 10.07 -29.80
CA PRO A 20 -41.34 9.11 -29.41
C PRO A 20 -40.96 7.72 -29.93
N LEU A 21 -40.99 6.72 -29.05
CA LEU A 21 -41.00 5.28 -29.35
C LEU A 21 -39.93 4.81 -30.36
N GLY A 22 -38.68 4.70 -29.89
CA GLY A 22 -37.60 3.97 -30.54
C GLY A 22 -36.86 3.13 -29.51
N VAL A 23 -36.60 1.87 -29.85
CA VAL A 23 -35.87 0.82 -29.12
C VAL A 23 -34.87 1.36 -28.08
N PRO A 24 -34.81 0.81 -26.84
CA PRO A 24 -33.73 1.15 -25.91
C PRO A 24 -32.40 0.75 -26.55
N VAL A 25 -31.70 1.73 -27.11
CA VAL A 25 -30.33 1.54 -27.58
C VAL A 25 -29.51 1.49 -26.30
N SER A 26 -29.09 0.27 -25.90
CA SER A 26 -28.02 0.14 -24.91
C SER A 26 -26.87 1.02 -25.42
N PRO A 27 -26.36 1.97 -24.63
CA PRO A 27 -25.17 2.71 -25.04
C PRO A 27 -24.10 1.66 -25.40
N PRO A 28 -23.40 1.83 -26.54
CA PRO A 28 -22.32 0.93 -26.89
C PRO A 28 -21.38 0.89 -25.67
N ALA A 29 -21.07 -0.32 -25.22
CA ALA A 29 -20.05 -0.55 -24.21
C ALA A 29 -18.71 -0.12 -24.85
N ALA A 30 -18.43 1.18 -24.80
CA ALA A 30 -17.11 1.69 -25.07
C ALA A 30 -16.21 1.02 -24.04
N CYS A 31 -15.30 0.18 -24.51
CA CYS A 31 -14.23 -0.37 -23.69
C CYS A 31 -13.55 0.82 -23.01
N ALA A 32 -13.78 1.01 -21.71
CA ALA A 32 -13.07 2.02 -20.96
C ALA A 32 -11.58 1.72 -21.13
N LEU A 33 -10.85 2.66 -21.73
CA LEU A 33 -9.40 2.58 -21.72
C LEU A 33 -8.96 2.70 -20.26
N ASP A 34 -8.20 1.72 -19.79
CA ASP A 34 -7.60 1.75 -18.46
C ASP A 34 -6.46 2.78 -18.49
N ARG A 35 -6.50 3.76 -17.59
CA ARG A 35 -5.40 4.69 -17.35
C ARG A 35 -4.94 4.57 -15.90
N VAL A 36 -3.63 4.62 -15.70
CA VAL A 36 -3.03 4.55 -14.36
C VAL A 36 -2.75 5.96 -13.88
N VAL A 37 -3.05 6.20 -12.60
CA VAL A 37 -2.65 7.42 -11.91
C VAL A 37 -1.73 7.04 -10.78
N GLU A 38 -0.64 7.76 -10.71
CA GLU A 38 0.44 7.51 -9.78
C GLU A 38 0.68 8.80 -9.01
N ALA A 39 0.77 8.71 -7.70
CA ALA A 39 1.36 9.79 -6.92
C ALA A 39 2.84 9.51 -6.71
N THR A 40 3.68 10.51 -6.89
CA THR A 40 5.10 10.36 -6.59
C THR A 40 5.29 10.18 -5.09
N ASN A 41 6.09 9.20 -4.70
CA ASN A 41 6.60 9.11 -3.34
C ASN A 41 7.26 10.42 -2.90
N GLY A 42 7.05 10.80 -1.65
CA GLY A 42 7.64 11.99 -1.05
C GLY A 42 8.68 11.63 0.01
N ALA A 43 9.72 12.44 0.13
CA ALA A 43 10.58 12.46 1.31
C ALA A 43 10.91 13.90 1.65
N ALA A 44 10.77 14.28 2.93
CA ALA A 44 11.11 15.62 3.39
C ALA A 44 11.95 15.56 4.66
N VAL A 45 13.07 16.29 4.70
CA VAL A 45 13.83 16.50 5.94
C VAL A 45 13.13 17.59 6.75
N TYR A 46 12.84 17.34 8.02
CA TYR A 46 12.35 18.41 8.90
C TYR A 46 13.50 19.38 9.30
N PRO A 47 13.28 20.71 9.28
CA PRO A 47 12.12 21.41 8.73
C PRO A 47 12.25 21.53 7.20
N GLY A 48 11.24 21.06 6.47
CA GLY A 48 11.26 21.07 5.01
C GLY A 48 9.93 20.63 4.45
N GLN A 49 9.58 21.18 3.29
CA GLN A 49 8.38 20.81 2.56
C GLN A 49 8.76 19.85 1.44
N THR A 50 7.85 18.96 1.09
CA THR A 50 7.98 18.13 -0.12
C THR A 50 6.75 18.26 -0.97
N VAL A 51 6.98 18.34 -2.28
CA VAL A 51 5.91 18.34 -3.27
C VAL A 51 5.70 16.91 -3.72
N ILE A 52 4.46 16.46 -3.62
CA ILE A 52 3.97 15.24 -4.23
C ILE A 52 3.28 15.62 -5.54
N GLU A 53 3.67 14.94 -6.60
CA GLU A 53 3.10 15.10 -7.91
C GLU A 53 2.06 14.00 -8.14
N ILE A 54 0.87 14.41 -8.58
CA ILE A 54 -0.15 13.47 -9.06
C ILE A 54 0.02 13.38 -10.57
N ARG A 55 0.28 12.17 -11.06
CA ARG A 55 0.65 11.87 -12.44
C ARG A 55 -0.38 10.96 -13.09
N LEU A 56 -0.59 11.19 -14.38
CA LEU A 56 -1.22 10.26 -15.30
C LEU A 56 -0.14 9.47 -16.03
N SER A 57 -0.37 8.18 -16.27
CA SER A 57 0.46 7.37 -17.18
C SER A 57 0.27 7.79 -18.65
N ASP A 58 -0.91 8.32 -18.97
CA ASP A 58 -1.25 8.92 -20.27
C ASP A 58 -2.18 10.13 -20.09
N GLY A 59 -1.66 11.32 -20.39
CA GLY A 59 -2.35 12.59 -20.28
C GLY A 59 -3.36 12.87 -21.38
N ASP A 60 -3.23 12.25 -22.54
CA ASP A 60 -3.90 12.72 -23.77
C ASP A 60 -5.42 12.70 -23.68
N GLY A 61 -6.12 13.79 -23.96
CA GLY A 61 -7.57 13.88 -23.82
C GLY A 61 -8.07 13.98 -22.37
N PHE A 62 -7.21 14.03 -21.34
CA PHE A 62 -7.69 14.28 -19.97
C PHE A 62 -8.27 15.71 -19.86
N ALA A 63 -9.55 15.84 -19.53
CA ALA A 63 -10.20 17.14 -19.38
C ALA A 63 -10.66 17.42 -17.94
N GLY A 64 -10.68 16.43 -17.06
CA GLY A 64 -10.99 16.69 -15.66
C GLY A 64 -11.12 15.44 -14.81
N GLY A 65 -11.16 15.63 -13.51
CA GLY A 65 -11.39 14.54 -12.59
C GLY A 65 -11.59 14.97 -11.16
N ASP A 66 -12.27 14.12 -10.41
CA ASP A 66 -12.43 14.22 -8.96
C ASP A 66 -11.51 13.21 -8.32
N PHE A 67 -10.79 13.59 -7.26
CA PHE A 67 -10.04 12.63 -6.45
C PHE A 67 -10.07 12.94 -4.95
N ARG A 68 -9.89 11.89 -4.14
CA ARG A 68 -9.70 11.97 -2.69
C ARG A 68 -8.36 11.36 -2.30
N LEU A 69 -7.55 12.15 -1.61
CA LEU A 69 -6.26 11.76 -1.04
C LEU A 69 -6.38 11.71 0.48
N GLU A 70 -5.86 10.66 1.10
CA GLU A 70 -5.79 10.49 2.55
C GLU A 70 -4.32 10.43 3.00
N TYR A 71 -4.01 11.06 4.13
CA TYR A 71 -2.68 11.11 4.73
C TYR A 71 -2.80 11.09 6.25
N ASP A 72 -1.75 10.66 6.96
CA ASP A 72 -1.74 10.73 8.43
C ASP A 72 -1.57 12.18 8.91
N PRO A 73 -2.61 12.82 9.48
CA PRO A 73 -2.54 14.20 9.94
C PRO A 73 -1.77 14.37 11.23
N THR A 74 -1.36 13.30 11.91
CA THR A 74 -0.47 13.35 13.07
C THR A 74 0.99 13.45 12.65
N ILE A 75 1.32 12.98 11.44
CA ILE A 75 2.68 12.99 10.87
C ILE A 75 2.85 14.17 9.90
N LEU A 76 1.84 14.49 9.10
CA LEU A 76 1.93 15.48 8.02
C LEU A 76 0.93 16.63 8.19
N SER A 77 1.28 17.78 7.61
CA SER A 77 0.36 18.87 7.29
C SER A 77 0.34 19.11 5.79
N MET A 78 -0.83 19.44 5.26
CA MET A 78 -0.95 19.90 3.89
C MET A 78 -0.86 21.42 3.84
N ASP A 79 0.09 21.91 3.05
CA ASP A 79 0.42 23.33 3.01
C ASP A 79 -0.17 24.01 1.78
N GLU A 80 -0.13 23.35 0.63
CA GLU A 80 -0.57 23.91 -0.65
C GLU A 80 -1.07 22.83 -1.60
N VAL A 81 -2.12 23.14 -2.36
CA VAL A 81 -2.60 22.33 -3.48
C VAL A 81 -2.71 23.24 -4.69
N ARG A 82 -2.03 22.91 -5.78
CA ARG A 82 -2.05 23.69 -7.01
C ARG A 82 -2.02 22.81 -8.25
N THR A 83 -2.47 23.37 -9.36
CA THR A 83 -2.30 22.75 -10.67
C THR A 83 -0.82 22.69 -11.05
N ALA A 84 -0.48 21.70 -11.87
CA ALA A 84 0.84 21.60 -12.47
C ALA A 84 0.92 22.49 -13.72
N THR A 85 2.11 22.65 -14.29
CA THR A 85 2.30 23.47 -15.50
C THR A 85 1.40 23.02 -16.65
N MET A 86 1.23 21.71 -16.84
CA MET A 86 0.41 21.14 -17.93
C MET A 86 -1.09 21.37 -17.72
N THR A 87 -1.53 21.48 -16.47
CA THR A 87 -2.92 21.74 -16.09
C THR A 87 -3.12 23.17 -15.58
N GLY A 88 -2.20 24.10 -15.90
CA GLY A 88 -2.23 25.47 -15.37
C GLY A 88 -3.49 26.26 -15.75
N SER A 89 -4.15 25.90 -16.86
CA SER A 89 -5.42 26.49 -17.31
C SER A 89 -6.66 25.80 -16.72
N PHE A 90 -6.51 24.68 -16.03
CA PHE A 90 -7.62 23.92 -15.47
C PHE A 90 -8.19 24.68 -14.27
N LEU A 91 -9.51 24.64 -14.13
CA LEU A 91 -10.16 25.04 -12.90
C LEU A 91 -9.90 23.98 -11.85
N LEU A 92 -9.21 24.37 -10.77
CA LEU A 92 -9.01 23.54 -9.58
C LEU A 92 -9.93 24.02 -8.46
N ALA A 93 -10.71 23.12 -7.91
CA ALA A 93 -11.43 23.30 -6.66
C ALA A 93 -11.01 22.21 -5.67
N TYR A 94 -10.82 22.55 -4.39
CA TYR A 94 -10.47 21.57 -3.37
C TYR A 94 -10.99 21.98 -1.99
N ASP A 95 -11.13 20.99 -1.11
CA ASP A 95 -11.52 21.14 0.29
C ASP A 95 -10.91 20.02 1.15
N PHE A 96 -11.01 20.18 2.47
CA PHE A 96 -10.56 19.24 3.49
C PHE A 96 -11.79 18.75 4.29
N PRO A 97 -12.59 17.82 3.73
CA PRO A 97 -13.86 17.44 4.33
C PRO A 97 -13.68 16.82 5.73
N GLU A 98 -12.56 16.13 5.93
CA GLU A 98 -12.16 15.50 7.19
C GLU A 98 -10.67 15.77 7.46
N VAL A 99 -10.25 15.70 8.73
CA VAL A 99 -8.84 15.84 9.10
C VAL A 99 -8.04 14.68 8.47
N GLY A 100 -6.92 15.00 7.80
CA GLY A 100 -6.11 14.01 7.09
C GLY A 100 -6.62 13.66 5.69
N THR A 101 -7.57 14.42 5.14
CA THR A 101 -8.13 14.17 3.81
C THR A 101 -8.08 15.41 2.93
N LEU A 102 -7.81 15.22 1.64
CA LEU A 102 -7.95 16.22 0.59
C LEU A 102 -8.97 15.69 -0.42
N ALA A 103 -10.02 16.46 -0.69
CA ALA A 103 -10.91 16.24 -1.82
C ALA A 103 -10.66 17.35 -2.85
N ALA A 104 -10.42 16.98 -4.10
CA ALA A 104 -10.11 17.95 -5.14
C ALA A 104 -10.71 17.55 -6.49
N SER A 105 -11.10 18.56 -7.25
CA SER A 105 -11.69 18.44 -8.58
C SER A 105 -10.93 19.36 -9.54
N LEU A 106 -10.51 18.80 -10.68
CA LEU A 106 -9.97 19.53 -11.82
C LEU A 106 -10.95 19.48 -12.98
N ALA A 107 -11.08 20.58 -13.72
CA ALA A 107 -11.86 20.61 -14.95
C ALA A 107 -11.31 21.61 -15.97
N HIS A 108 -11.40 21.26 -17.25
CA HIS A 108 -11.09 22.10 -18.39
C HIS A 108 -12.06 21.78 -19.54
N VAL A 109 -12.23 22.73 -20.45
CA VAL A 109 -13.15 22.59 -21.60
C VAL A 109 -12.58 21.71 -22.71
N GLU A 110 -11.26 21.61 -22.77
CA GLU A 110 -10.50 20.82 -23.75
C GLU A 110 -9.63 19.80 -23.01
N GLY A 111 -9.46 18.62 -23.60
CA GLY A 111 -8.54 17.62 -23.08
C GLY A 111 -7.08 18.07 -23.22
N LEU A 112 -6.21 17.56 -22.37
CA LEU A 112 -4.76 17.76 -22.50
C LEU A 112 -4.26 17.20 -23.83
N ILE A 113 -3.42 17.95 -24.54
CA ILE A 113 -2.69 17.45 -25.71
C ILE A 113 -1.31 17.01 -25.21
N ALA A 114 -1.27 15.83 -24.60
CA ALA A 114 -0.14 15.35 -23.81
C ALA A 114 -0.04 13.81 -23.85
N PRO A 115 0.42 13.22 -24.95
CA PRO A 115 0.64 11.78 -25.00
C PRO A 115 1.72 11.36 -24.00
N GLY A 116 1.42 10.34 -23.20
CA GLY A 116 2.33 9.81 -22.17
C GLY A 116 2.18 10.48 -20.81
N GLU A 117 3.20 10.34 -19.95
CA GLU A 117 3.09 10.79 -18.56
C GLU A 117 2.80 12.29 -18.43
N ALA A 118 1.82 12.64 -17.59
CA ALA A 118 1.45 14.02 -17.33
C ALA A 118 1.26 14.29 -15.83
N VAL A 119 2.01 15.24 -15.27
CA VAL A 119 1.75 15.75 -13.92
C VAL A 119 0.54 16.67 -13.98
N ILE A 120 -0.50 16.38 -13.21
CA ILE A 120 -1.76 17.13 -13.23
C ILE A 120 -1.98 17.99 -11.99
N LEU A 121 -1.31 17.68 -10.88
CA LEU A 121 -1.47 18.39 -9.62
C LEU A 121 -0.19 18.28 -8.79
N LEU A 122 0.09 19.33 -8.04
CA LEU A 122 1.16 19.39 -7.05
C LEU A 122 0.52 19.58 -5.66
N VAL A 123 0.86 18.69 -4.73
CA VAL A 123 0.43 18.75 -3.32
C VAL A 123 1.67 18.95 -2.47
N THR A 124 1.77 20.10 -1.80
CA THR A 124 2.86 20.40 -0.88
C THR A 124 2.50 19.90 0.52
N LEU A 125 3.34 19.01 1.06
CA LEU A 125 3.20 18.45 2.40
C LEU A 125 4.42 18.81 3.24
N SER A 126 4.19 19.07 4.52
CA SER A 126 5.23 19.25 5.53
C SER A 126 5.13 18.20 6.62
N PRO A 127 6.26 17.62 7.08
CA PRO A 127 6.28 16.84 8.30
C PRO A 127 6.01 17.74 9.50
N LYS A 128 5.15 17.28 10.40
CA LYS A 128 4.92 17.92 11.69
C LYS A 128 6.15 17.75 12.59
N LEU A 129 6.34 18.68 13.52
CA LEU A 129 7.49 18.68 14.43
C LEU A 129 7.52 17.41 15.31
N GLU A 130 6.34 16.88 15.64
CA GLU A 130 6.18 15.67 16.45
C GLU A 130 6.52 14.39 15.69
N ALA A 131 6.59 14.45 14.36
CA ALA A 131 6.95 13.31 13.55
C ALA A 131 8.45 13.02 13.69
N GLY A 132 8.79 11.91 14.34
CA GLY A 132 10.18 11.49 14.48
C GLY A 132 10.86 11.28 13.12
N VAL A 133 12.16 11.58 13.03
CA VAL A 133 12.97 11.25 11.83
C VAL A 133 12.93 9.75 11.57
N GLY A 134 12.76 9.38 10.31
CA GLY A 134 12.60 8.02 9.81
C GLY A 134 11.15 7.58 9.69
N THR A 135 10.20 8.25 10.36
CA THR A 135 8.77 7.91 10.31
C THR A 135 8.30 7.82 8.87
N VAL A 136 7.53 6.76 8.56
CA VAL A 136 6.93 6.53 7.26
C VAL A 136 5.41 6.51 7.40
N THR A 137 4.72 7.16 6.48
CA THR A 137 3.26 7.13 6.37
C THR A 137 2.87 6.96 4.90
N PRO A 138 1.84 6.17 4.60
CA PRO A 138 1.27 6.16 3.25
C PRO A 138 0.48 7.43 2.98
N ILE A 139 0.25 7.65 1.69
CA ILE A 139 -0.62 8.65 1.11
C ILE A 139 -1.49 7.94 0.08
N CYS A 140 -2.80 8.00 0.29
CA CYS A 140 -3.71 7.00 -0.24
C CYS A 140 -4.75 7.62 -1.16
N PHE A 141 -5.07 6.97 -2.27
CA PHE A 141 -6.07 7.44 -3.23
C PHE A 141 -7.35 6.60 -3.13
N HIS A 142 -8.43 7.16 -2.59
CA HIS A 142 -9.63 6.39 -2.26
C HIS A 142 -10.77 6.50 -3.27
N LEU A 143 -10.71 7.49 -4.15
CA LEU A 143 -11.72 7.67 -5.18
C LEU A 143 -11.09 8.54 -6.22
N ALA A 144 -11.08 8.09 -7.48
CA ALA A 144 -10.78 8.99 -8.56
C ALA A 144 -11.70 8.73 -9.75
N ARG A 145 -12.32 9.78 -10.27
CA ARG A 145 -13.11 9.74 -11.49
C ARG A 145 -12.46 10.69 -12.47
N TRP A 146 -12.18 10.20 -13.66
CA TRP A 146 -11.44 10.93 -14.67
C TRP A 146 -12.28 10.96 -15.92
N TYR A 147 -12.27 12.09 -16.60
CA TYR A 147 -13.13 12.39 -17.71
C TYR A 147 -12.30 12.97 -18.85
N ASP A 148 -12.65 12.59 -20.07
CA ASP A 148 -12.18 13.27 -21.27
C ASP A 148 -13.04 14.49 -21.60
N GLU A 149 -12.69 15.23 -22.65
CA GLU A 149 -13.46 16.39 -23.10
C GLU A 149 -14.89 16.04 -23.55
N ASN A 150 -15.15 14.76 -23.83
CA ASN A 150 -16.47 14.23 -24.21
C ASN A 150 -17.22 13.67 -22.99
N SER A 151 -16.73 13.89 -21.77
CA SER A 151 -17.26 13.35 -20.52
C SER A 151 -17.27 11.82 -20.44
N VAL A 152 -16.45 11.14 -21.25
CA VAL A 152 -16.22 9.70 -21.16
C VAL A 152 -15.36 9.44 -19.94
N ARG A 153 -15.85 8.55 -19.08
CA ARG A 153 -15.17 8.19 -17.85
C ARG A 153 -14.09 7.14 -18.10
N TYR A 154 -12.88 7.39 -17.60
CA TYR A 154 -11.82 6.38 -17.55
C TYR A 154 -11.89 5.52 -16.28
N ARG A 155 -11.46 4.27 -16.40
CA ARG A 155 -11.19 3.42 -15.23
C ARG A 155 -9.80 3.78 -14.71
N LEU A 156 -9.71 3.97 -13.40
CA LEU A 156 -8.46 4.30 -12.74
C LEU A 156 -7.89 3.12 -11.96
N LEU A 157 -6.61 2.88 -12.16
CA LEU A 157 -5.73 2.19 -11.20
C LEU A 157 -4.93 3.27 -10.48
N ALA A 158 -5.04 3.35 -9.16
CA ALA A 158 -4.35 4.35 -8.36
C ALA A 158 -3.21 3.71 -7.58
N ASP A 159 -1.99 4.23 -7.74
CA ASP A 159 -0.85 3.83 -6.93
C ASP A 159 -0.68 4.79 -5.76
N ASN A 160 -0.63 4.23 -4.55
CA ASN A 160 -0.39 4.99 -3.33
C ASN A 160 1.06 5.45 -3.25
N ALA A 161 1.26 6.60 -2.62
CA ALA A 161 2.58 7.11 -2.31
C ALA A 161 2.98 6.76 -0.87
N LEU A 162 4.29 6.71 -0.63
CA LEU A 162 4.90 6.70 0.70
C LEU A 162 5.55 8.04 0.96
N PHE A 163 5.35 8.56 2.16
CA PHE A 163 6.05 9.70 2.69
C PHE A 163 6.98 9.29 3.81
N ARG A 164 8.25 9.72 3.76
CA ARG A 164 9.19 9.57 4.86
C ARG A 164 9.64 10.92 5.41
N VAL A 165 9.64 11.05 6.74
CA VAL A 165 10.24 12.17 7.47
C VAL A 165 11.75 11.93 7.61
N GLY A 166 12.60 12.85 7.16
CA GLY A 166 14.06 12.74 7.26
C GLY A 166 14.80 12.78 5.92
N SER A 167 16.06 12.33 5.93
CA SER A 167 16.93 12.32 4.73
C SER A 167 16.34 11.46 3.62
N GLU A 168 16.66 11.84 2.37
CA GLU A 168 16.21 11.21 1.13
C GLU A 168 16.06 9.69 1.27
N LEU A 169 14.91 9.18 0.81
CA LEU A 169 14.68 7.74 0.74
C LEU A 169 15.87 7.11 0.00
N PRO A 170 16.60 6.12 0.57
CA PRO A 170 17.42 5.27 -0.27
C PRO A 170 16.50 4.70 -1.34
N SER A 171 16.85 4.95 -2.61
CA SER A 171 16.16 4.53 -3.82
C SER A 171 15.10 3.44 -3.57
N GLN A 172 13.83 3.85 -3.58
CA GLN A 172 12.60 3.09 -3.78
C GLN A 172 12.67 1.56 -3.56
N ALA A 173 13.17 1.09 -2.43
CA ALA A 173 13.04 -0.34 -2.12
C ALA A 173 11.56 -0.56 -1.72
N PRO A 174 10.79 -1.40 -2.45
CA PRO A 174 9.45 -1.75 -2.02
C PRO A 174 9.51 -2.34 -0.61
N LEU A 175 8.40 -2.24 0.14
CA LEU A 175 8.29 -2.95 1.40
C LEU A 175 8.46 -4.44 1.11
N VAL A 176 9.37 -5.12 1.77
CA VAL A 176 9.58 -6.55 1.54
C VAL A 176 8.80 -7.31 2.60
N LEU A 177 7.80 -8.09 2.18
CA LEU A 177 7.21 -9.13 3.02
C LEU A 177 7.93 -10.43 2.70
N GLY A 178 8.68 -10.95 3.67
CA GLY A 178 9.61 -12.05 3.45
C GLY A 178 9.38 -13.22 4.39
N LEU A 179 9.54 -14.42 3.84
CA LEU A 179 9.72 -15.65 4.58
C LEU A 179 11.20 -15.92 4.78
N GLY A 180 11.61 -16.19 6.02
CA GLY A 180 12.98 -16.63 6.27
C GLY A 180 13.23 -18.08 5.87
N SER A 181 14.33 -18.61 6.36
CA SER A 181 14.73 -19.99 6.10
C SER A 181 15.11 -20.68 7.39
N ASP A 182 14.87 -21.98 7.45
CA ASP A 182 15.25 -22.81 8.59
C ASP A 182 15.73 -24.19 8.11
N SER A 183 16.23 -25.00 9.04
CA SER A 183 16.67 -26.36 8.79
C SER A 183 16.21 -27.30 9.89
N GLY A 184 15.96 -28.55 9.52
CA GLY A 184 15.48 -29.55 10.47
C GLY A 184 15.69 -30.97 9.99
N PHE A 185 15.45 -31.92 10.88
CA PHE A 185 15.50 -33.35 10.56
C PHE A 185 14.10 -33.89 10.32
N PRO A 186 13.96 -35.03 9.60
CA PRO A 186 12.69 -35.73 9.52
C PRO A 186 12.09 -35.99 10.90
N ASN A 187 10.77 -35.85 11.03
CA ASN A 187 10.02 -35.89 12.30
C ASN A 187 10.29 -34.71 13.26
N GLY A 188 11.00 -33.67 12.81
CA GLY A 188 11.21 -32.42 13.54
C GLY A 188 10.26 -31.32 13.10
N THR A 189 10.21 -30.26 13.89
CA THR A 189 9.51 -29.00 13.58
C THR A 189 10.52 -27.95 13.15
N VAL A 190 10.19 -27.16 12.13
CA VAL A 190 10.93 -25.98 11.68
C VAL A 190 10.08 -24.73 11.85
N ARG A 191 10.74 -23.60 12.08
CA ARG A 191 10.11 -22.31 12.37
C ARG A 191 10.53 -21.28 11.34
N ILE A 192 9.64 -21.02 10.39
CA ILE A 192 9.90 -20.07 9.29
C ILE A 192 9.48 -18.67 9.74
N PRO A 193 10.42 -17.73 9.94
CA PRO A 193 10.03 -16.39 10.38
C PRO A 193 9.32 -15.66 9.24
N LEU A 194 8.24 -14.95 9.58
CA LEU A 194 7.56 -14.01 8.69
C LEU A 194 7.98 -12.59 9.11
N SER A 195 8.46 -11.80 8.17
CA SER A 195 9.02 -10.47 8.47
C SER A 195 8.65 -9.44 7.42
N VAL A 196 8.61 -8.18 7.83
CA VAL A 196 8.51 -7.01 6.94
C VAL A 196 9.78 -6.18 7.05
N SER A 197 10.31 -5.68 5.93
CA SER A 197 11.56 -4.91 5.93
C SER A 197 11.45 -3.54 6.63
N MET A 198 10.24 -3.02 6.79
CA MET A 198 9.96 -1.78 7.52
C MET A 198 8.63 -1.91 8.28
N GLY A 199 8.60 -1.53 9.55
CA GLY A 199 7.43 -1.74 10.41
C GLY A 199 6.45 -0.57 10.53
N ALA A 200 6.87 0.68 10.29
CA ALA A 200 6.10 1.84 10.72
C ALA A 200 4.78 2.00 9.93
N GLY A 201 3.68 2.15 10.66
CA GLY A 201 2.37 2.49 10.10
C GLY A 201 1.62 1.32 9.49
N ILE A 202 2.07 0.07 9.70
CA ILE A 202 1.38 -1.12 9.22
C ILE A 202 0.25 -1.50 10.19
N GLY A 203 -0.96 -1.64 9.67
CA GLY A 203 -2.15 -2.10 10.41
C GLY A 203 -2.65 -3.48 9.98
N GLU A 204 -2.30 -3.91 8.76
CA GLU A 204 -2.67 -5.24 8.25
C GLU A 204 -1.59 -5.84 7.36
N VAL A 205 -1.39 -7.14 7.47
CA VAL A 205 -0.52 -7.94 6.59
C VAL A 205 -1.25 -9.21 6.19
N SER A 206 -1.34 -9.50 4.90
CA SER A 206 -1.98 -10.70 4.37
C SER A 206 -1.20 -11.32 3.22
N GLY A 207 -1.49 -12.59 2.94
CA GLY A 207 -0.92 -13.31 1.81
C GLY A 207 -1.13 -14.82 1.88
N GLU A 208 -0.53 -15.53 0.92
CA GLU A 208 -0.60 -16.98 0.80
C GLU A 208 0.80 -17.60 0.75
N VAL A 209 1.05 -18.59 1.60
CA VAL A 209 2.29 -19.38 1.59
C VAL A 209 2.03 -20.71 0.91
N HIS A 210 2.63 -20.92 -0.26
CA HIS A 210 2.62 -22.18 -0.98
C HIS A 210 3.84 -23.02 -0.63
N PHE A 211 3.61 -24.30 -0.32
CA PHE A 211 4.65 -25.27 0.03
C PHE A 211 4.31 -26.66 -0.52
N ASN A 212 5.29 -27.56 -0.55
CA ASN A 212 5.05 -28.96 -0.94
C ASN A 212 4.45 -29.75 0.23
N PRO A 213 3.17 -30.16 0.19
CA PRO A 213 2.51 -30.86 1.30
C PRO A 213 3.05 -32.29 1.52
N ALA A 214 3.80 -32.86 0.56
CA ALA A 214 4.49 -34.13 0.77
C ALA A 214 5.77 -33.98 1.62
N GLY A 215 6.27 -32.75 1.79
CA GLY A 215 7.52 -32.45 2.49
C GLY A 215 7.36 -31.62 3.76
N LEU A 216 6.22 -30.92 3.95
CA LEU A 216 5.93 -30.11 5.13
C LEU A 216 4.45 -30.21 5.49
N PHE A 217 4.14 -30.20 6.78
CA PHE A 217 2.80 -30.04 7.33
C PHE A 217 2.74 -28.78 8.18
N PHE A 218 1.92 -27.81 7.79
CA PHE A 218 1.71 -26.62 8.61
C PHE A 218 0.97 -26.97 9.91
N GLU A 219 1.44 -26.44 11.03
CA GLU A 219 0.87 -26.69 12.35
C GLU A 219 0.23 -25.44 12.95
N SER A 220 0.96 -24.32 12.95
CA SER A 220 0.54 -23.12 13.68
C SER A 220 1.31 -21.89 13.24
N PHE A 221 0.75 -20.73 13.54
CA PHE A 221 1.45 -19.45 13.52
C PHE A 221 1.66 -18.95 14.95
N LEU A 222 2.87 -18.50 15.27
CA LEU A 222 3.21 -17.90 16.57
C LEU A 222 3.53 -16.41 16.37
N PRO A 223 2.69 -15.48 16.83
CA PRO A 223 2.98 -14.06 16.73
C PRO A 223 4.15 -13.65 17.63
N THR A 224 4.92 -12.65 17.23
CA THR A 224 5.89 -11.99 18.13
C THR A 224 5.18 -11.03 19.09
N PRO A 225 5.83 -10.61 20.19
CA PRO A 225 5.28 -9.57 21.06
C PRO A 225 5.01 -8.23 20.36
N ARG A 226 5.63 -7.95 19.19
CA ARG A 226 5.41 -6.70 18.45
C ARG A 226 4.01 -6.59 17.85
N ILE A 227 3.39 -7.73 17.55
CA ILE A 227 2.01 -7.80 17.07
C ILE A 227 1.10 -8.40 18.15
N SER A 228 1.46 -8.23 19.44
CA SER A 228 0.60 -8.68 20.53
C SER A 228 -0.73 -7.94 20.49
N GLY A 229 -1.84 -8.66 20.38
CA GLY A 229 -3.18 -8.08 20.23
C GLY A 229 -3.69 -8.06 18.80
N TRP A 230 -2.86 -8.39 17.81
CA TRP A 230 -3.33 -8.57 16.45
C TRP A 230 -4.19 -9.83 16.35
N SER A 231 -5.28 -9.73 15.59
CA SER A 231 -6.05 -10.88 15.17
C SER A 231 -5.29 -11.65 14.10
N VAL A 232 -5.33 -12.99 14.18
CA VAL A 232 -4.70 -13.89 13.22
C VAL A 232 -5.80 -14.77 12.64
N ALA A 233 -6.10 -14.58 11.36
CA ALA A 233 -6.96 -15.49 10.61
C ALA A 233 -6.09 -16.38 9.72
N LEU A 234 -6.29 -17.70 9.81
CA LEU A 234 -5.55 -18.69 9.03
C LEU A 234 -6.53 -19.53 8.21
N GLY A 235 -6.28 -19.66 6.91
CA GLY A 235 -6.91 -20.65 6.05
C GLY A 235 -5.87 -21.70 5.67
N GLN A 236 -6.25 -22.98 5.70
CA GLN A 236 -5.36 -24.07 5.31
C GLN A 236 -6.00 -24.94 4.25
N ALA A 237 -5.26 -25.14 3.17
CA ALA A 237 -5.52 -26.15 2.16
C ALA A 237 -4.28 -27.03 1.98
N SER A 238 -4.40 -28.13 1.24
CA SER A 238 -3.25 -28.98 0.94
C SER A 238 -2.21 -28.20 0.14
N GLY A 239 -1.09 -27.85 0.77
CA GLY A 239 0.03 -27.13 0.14
C GLY A 239 -0.09 -25.60 0.16
N THR A 240 -1.09 -25.04 0.84
CA THR A 240 -1.26 -23.59 0.97
C THR A 240 -1.71 -23.20 2.38
N VAL A 241 -1.14 -22.12 2.91
CA VAL A 241 -1.61 -21.42 4.12
C VAL A 241 -1.87 -19.97 3.76
N SER A 242 -3.14 -19.55 3.82
CA SER A 242 -3.50 -18.13 3.74
C SER A 242 -3.50 -17.53 5.13
N PHE A 243 -3.05 -16.28 5.25
CA PHE A 243 -3.03 -15.56 6.51
C PHE A 243 -3.51 -14.13 6.34
N VAL A 244 -4.17 -13.63 7.37
CA VAL A 244 -4.48 -12.21 7.56
C VAL A 244 -4.13 -11.87 9.01
N LEU A 245 -3.25 -10.89 9.19
CA LEU A 245 -2.81 -10.35 10.46
C LEU A 245 -3.32 -8.91 10.54
N CYS A 246 -4.26 -8.61 11.43
CA CYS A 246 -4.81 -7.25 11.59
C CYS A 246 -4.63 -6.77 13.03
N GLY A 247 -4.08 -5.56 13.19
CA GLY A 247 -3.89 -4.91 14.48
C GLY A 247 -4.88 -3.79 14.76
N ASP A 248 -5.32 -3.68 16.02
CA ASP A 248 -6.01 -2.47 16.50
C ASP A 248 -5.03 -1.30 16.67
N GLU A 249 -3.74 -1.59 16.83
CA GLU A 249 -2.64 -0.61 16.88
C GLU A 249 -1.61 -0.91 15.79
N GLU A 250 -1.08 0.16 15.19
CA GLU A 250 -0.03 0.08 14.18
C GLU A 250 1.29 -0.44 14.74
N ILE A 251 2.03 -1.19 13.91
CA ILE A 251 3.43 -1.47 14.20
C ILE A 251 4.19 -0.13 14.20
N ARG A 252 4.81 0.19 15.33
CA ARG A 252 5.65 1.39 15.47
C ARG A 252 7.12 1.06 15.23
N GLY A 253 7.83 1.99 14.61
CA GLY A 253 9.28 1.92 14.40
C GLY A 253 9.69 1.55 12.98
N ILE A 254 10.88 2.00 12.58
CA ILE A 254 11.35 2.03 11.18
C ILE A 254 12.22 0.84 10.79
N GLU A 255 12.46 -0.06 11.74
CA GLU A 255 13.31 -1.23 11.55
C GLU A 255 12.51 -2.39 10.98
N ALA A 256 13.21 -3.36 10.39
CA ALA A 256 12.61 -4.62 9.99
C ALA A 256 11.90 -5.26 11.19
N ALA A 257 10.64 -5.65 10.99
CA ALA A 257 9.82 -6.22 12.03
C ALA A 257 9.55 -7.68 11.72
N GLN A 258 9.95 -8.55 12.64
CA GLN A 258 9.49 -9.93 12.62
C GLN A 258 8.08 -10.01 13.18
N LEU A 259 7.13 -10.48 12.35
CA LEU A 259 5.72 -10.60 12.68
C LEU A 259 5.44 -11.87 13.48
N GLY A 260 6.09 -12.98 13.12
CA GLY A 260 5.90 -14.25 13.81
C GLY A 260 6.72 -15.39 13.22
N TRP A 261 6.30 -16.61 13.56
CA TRP A 261 6.83 -17.85 13.02
C TRP A 261 5.72 -18.74 12.49
N LEU A 262 5.88 -19.21 11.25
CA LEU A 262 5.09 -20.31 10.68
C LEU A 262 5.77 -21.63 11.07
N ASN A 263 5.09 -22.45 11.84
CA ASN A 263 5.60 -23.75 12.28
C ASN A 263 5.17 -24.84 11.31
N PHE A 264 6.15 -25.61 10.83
CA PHE A 264 5.91 -26.78 9.99
C PHE A 264 6.57 -28.01 10.58
N THR A 265 5.90 -29.16 10.50
CA THR A 265 6.50 -30.46 10.79
C THR A 265 6.98 -31.14 9.53
N ILE A 266 8.18 -31.71 9.59
CA ILE A 266 8.80 -32.46 8.51
C ILE A 266 8.37 -33.93 8.61
N PRO A 267 7.72 -34.52 7.60
CA PRO A 267 7.34 -35.92 7.61
C PRO A 267 8.58 -36.83 7.73
N PRO A 268 8.46 -38.00 8.38
CA PRO A 268 9.57 -38.96 8.49
C PRO A 268 10.03 -39.51 7.13
N SER A 269 9.17 -39.45 6.11
CA SER A 269 9.48 -39.85 4.73
C SER A 269 10.34 -38.84 3.96
N CYS A 270 10.60 -37.66 4.53
CA CYS A 270 11.38 -36.63 3.83
C CYS A 270 12.87 -37.02 3.77
N GLY A 271 13.46 -37.02 2.58
CA GLY A 271 14.86 -37.40 2.40
C GLY A 271 15.83 -36.35 2.96
N ILE A 272 16.86 -36.80 3.68
CA ILE A 272 18.00 -35.95 4.07
C ILE A 272 18.65 -35.34 2.82
N GLY A 273 19.02 -34.06 2.90
CA GLY A 273 19.58 -33.28 1.78
C GLY A 273 18.52 -32.64 0.88
N SER A 274 17.23 -32.89 1.10
CA SER A 274 16.15 -32.23 0.36
C SER A 274 16.09 -30.74 0.67
N ARG A 275 15.75 -29.94 -0.34
CA ARG A 275 15.44 -28.51 -0.22
C ARG A 275 13.97 -28.30 -0.55
N LEU A 276 13.21 -27.78 0.41
CA LEU A 276 11.80 -27.48 0.25
C LEU A 276 11.64 -25.96 0.16
N VAL A 277 11.04 -25.47 -0.92
CA VAL A 277 10.84 -24.03 -1.16
C VAL A 277 9.46 -23.63 -0.64
N LEU A 278 9.38 -22.47 0.02
CA LEU A 278 8.13 -21.80 0.36
C LEU A 278 7.99 -20.56 -0.53
N ASN A 279 6.89 -20.46 -1.27
CA ASN A 279 6.60 -19.30 -2.10
C ASN A 279 5.54 -18.44 -1.41
N LEU A 280 5.83 -17.17 -1.22
CA LEU A 280 4.85 -16.19 -0.77
C LEU A 280 4.17 -15.58 -2.00
N GLN A 281 2.85 -15.63 -2.05
CA GLN A 281 2.01 -15.10 -3.11
C GLN A 281 0.93 -14.18 -2.52
N ASP A 282 0.34 -13.35 -3.37
CA ASP A 282 -0.74 -12.41 -3.02
C ASP A 282 -0.46 -11.60 -1.75
N ALA A 283 0.81 -11.22 -1.57
CA ALA A 283 1.26 -10.46 -0.42
C ALA A 283 0.71 -9.04 -0.47
N GLU A 284 -0.06 -8.69 0.55
CA GLU A 284 -0.56 -7.33 0.74
C GLU A 284 -0.18 -6.84 2.13
N VAL A 285 0.22 -5.57 2.20
CA VAL A 285 0.43 -4.86 3.46
C VAL A 285 -0.40 -3.60 3.38
N ARG A 286 -1.18 -3.31 4.42
CA ARG A 286 -1.98 -2.08 4.51
C ARG A 286 -1.66 -1.32 5.80
N SER A 287 -1.87 -0.01 5.76
CA SER A 287 -1.81 0.81 6.98
C SER A 287 -3.04 0.63 7.85
N SER A 288 -3.07 1.22 9.05
CA SER A 288 -4.28 1.21 9.87
C SER A 288 -5.47 1.91 9.21
N GLY A 289 -5.19 2.89 8.33
CA GLY A 289 -6.18 3.53 7.46
C GLY A 289 -6.65 2.66 6.29
N GLY A 290 -6.14 1.44 6.16
CA GLY A 290 -6.50 0.50 5.09
C GLY A 290 -5.78 0.75 3.76
N CYS A 291 -4.79 1.65 3.73
CA CYS A 291 -4.08 2.00 2.52
C CYS A 291 -3.02 0.95 2.17
N PRO A 292 -3.05 0.34 0.97
CA PRO A 292 -2.02 -0.61 0.58
C PRO A 292 -0.65 0.05 0.40
N PHE A 293 0.39 -0.65 0.83
CA PHE A 293 1.79 -0.38 0.53
C PHE A 293 2.20 -1.11 -0.76
N LEU A 294 3.19 -0.60 -1.48
CA LEU A 294 3.86 -1.38 -2.53
C LEU A 294 4.74 -2.46 -1.87
N VAL A 295 4.39 -3.72 -2.10
CA VAL A 295 5.04 -4.88 -1.47
C VAL A 295 5.77 -5.73 -2.49
N SER A 296 7.00 -6.13 -2.15
CA SER A 296 7.71 -7.22 -2.81
C SER A 296 7.65 -8.46 -1.91
N ALA A 297 7.21 -9.58 -2.47
CA ALA A 297 7.11 -10.84 -1.75
C ALA A 297 8.42 -11.66 -1.91
N GLU A 298 9.02 -12.07 -0.80
CA GLU A 298 10.18 -12.95 -0.79
C GLU A 298 9.85 -14.32 -0.19
N GLY A 299 10.18 -15.37 -0.95
CA GLY A 299 10.02 -16.76 -0.53
C GLY A 299 11.11 -17.23 0.43
N GLY A 300 10.83 -18.35 1.09
CA GLY A 300 11.72 -18.99 2.07
C GLY A 300 12.13 -20.40 1.65
N GLN A 301 12.93 -21.06 2.48
CA GLN A 301 13.30 -22.46 2.26
C GLN A 301 13.51 -23.24 3.56
N VAL A 302 13.30 -24.56 3.47
CA VAL A 302 13.66 -25.53 4.50
C VAL A 302 14.73 -26.48 3.96
N LEU A 303 15.84 -26.61 4.68
CA LEU A 303 16.88 -27.60 4.38
C LEU A 303 16.75 -28.81 5.31
N ILE A 304 16.59 -30.01 4.73
CA ILE A 304 16.37 -31.24 5.49
C ILE A 304 17.70 -31.92 5.80
N GLY A 305 17.89 -32.33 7.05
CA GLY A 305 19.08 -33.03 7.52
C GLY A 305 20.25 -32.13 7.91
N HIS A 306 20.01 -30.83 8.04
CA HIS A 306 20.96 -29.87 8.59
C HIS A 306 20.49 -29.48 9.99
N PRO A 307 21.40 -29.27 10.95
CA PRO A 307 21.02 -28.67 12.23
C PRO A 307 20.33 -27.32 11.97
N PRO A 308 19.33 -26.93 12.79
CA PRO A 308 18.65 -25.64 12.65
C PRO A 308 19.66 -24.49 12.56
N SER A 309 19.44 -23.57 11.62
CA SER A 309 20.29 -22.40 11.41
C SER A 309 20.26 -21.46 12.62
N THR A 310 19.22 -21.56 13.44
CA THR A 310 19.11 -20.96 14.78
C THR A 310 19.94 -21.72 15.82
N VAL A 311 21.25 -21.82 15.57
CA VAL A 311 22.20 -21.68 16.67
C VAL A 311 22.48 -20.19 16.80
N GLU A 312 21.44 -19.41 17.13
CA GLU A 312 21.71 -18.16 17.82
C GLU A 312 22.43 -18.54 19.10
N ASN A 313 23.63 -17.99 19.25
CA ASN A 313 24.37 -18.00 20.49
C ASN A 313 23.39 -17.75 21.64
N PHE A 314 23.08 -18.80 22.40
CA PHE A 314 22.72 -18.67 23.80
C PHE A 314 23.92 -17.98 24.46
N PHE A 315 24.02 -16.65 24.31
CA PHE A 315 24.70 -15.83 25.27
C PHE A 315 24.02 -16.14 26.58
N LEU A 316 24.73 -16.92 27.39
CA LEU A 316 24.56 -17.05 28.82
C LEU A 316 24.35 -15.64 29.38
N TYR A 317 23.10 -15.22 29.50
CA TYR A 317 22.67 -14.26 30.51
C TYR A 317 22.53 -15.06 31.81
N ASP A 318 23.64 -15.64 32.26
CA ASP A 318 23.76 -16.21 33.60
C ASP A 318 24.97 -15.57 34.28
N GLN A 319 24.63 -14.66 35.18
CA GLN A 319 25.31 -14.38 36.45
C GLN A 319 26.84 -14.25 36.44
N ASP A 320 27.33 -13.01 36.33
CA ASP A 320 28.19 -12.45 37.38
C ASP A 320 28.51 -10.97 37.14
N ARG A 321 27.94 -10.09 37.97
CA ARG A 321 28.70 -9.09 38.75
C ARG A 321 27.74 -8.22 39.57
N ARG A 322 27.45 -8.72 40.77
CA ARG A 322 27.49 -7.87 41.96
C ARG A 322 28.92 -7.32 42.11
N ARG A 323 29.08 -6.01 41.99
CA ARG A 323 29.94 -5.16 42.80
C ARG A 323 29.60 -3.71 42.52
#